data_AF-A0A224XPA7-F1
#
_entry.id   AF-A0A224XPA7-F1
#
_cell.length_a   1.000
_cell.length_b   1.000
_cell.length_c   1.000
_cell.angle_alpha   90.00
_cell.angle_beta   90.00
_cell.angle_gamma   90.00
#
_symmetry.space_group_name_H-M   'P 1'
#
loop_
_entity.id
_entity.type
_entity.pdbx_description
1 polymer ?
#
loop_
_entity_poly.entity_id
_entity_poly.type
_entity_poly.pdbx_seq_one_letter_code
_entity_poly.pdbx_strand_id
1 'polypeptide(L)'
;MANVGGPRAGTRRVLMSVAHSILLYGAEVWADALSKEAHRKRLARVQRLGALRIVSAYRTVSESAVLVIAGVIPIALLARERKAIHERREEGLGKRSLGRRGDLPSGRGRHLGRRIRGAVGRRG
;
A
#
# COMPACT_ATOMS: atom_id res chain seq x y z
N MET A 1 25.28 -23.44 11.05
CA MET A 1 25.92 -22.33 10.32
C MET A 1 26.62 -21.46 11.33
N ALA A 2 27.92 -21.20 11.14
CA ALA A 2 28.67 -20.30 11.99
C ALA A 2 28.19 -18.85 11.78
N ASN A 3 28.03 -18.09 12.86
CA ASN A 3 27.63 -16.69 12.80
C ASN A 3 28.81 -15.76 12.45
N VAL A 4 30.01 -16.34 12.33
CA VAL A 4 31.30 -15.70 12.11
C VAL A 4 31.78 -15.95 10.68
N GLY A 5 32.45 -14.95 10.08
CA GLY A 5 33.04 -15.05 8.73
C GLY A 5 32.09 -14.81 7.55
N GLY A 6 30.82 -14.45 7.77
CA GLY A 6 29.86 -14.14 6.70
C GLY A 6 29.79 -12.65 6.29
N PRO A 7 28.88 -12.28 5.37
CA PRO A 7 28.70 -10.89 4.91
C PRO A 7 28.54 -9.88 6.05
N ARG A 8 28.98 -8.64 5.86
CA ARG A 8 28.83 -7.57 6.86
C ARG A 8 27.36 -7.24 7.15
N ALA A 9 27.07 -6.68 8.32
CA ALA A 9 25.71 -6.32 8.74
C ALA A 9 24.99 -5.39 7.74
N GLY A 10 25.73 -4.48 7.08
CA GLY A 10 25.19 -3.62 6.02
C GLY A 10 24.60 -4.41 4.85
N THR A 11 25.36 -5.36 4.30
CA THR A 11 24.89 -6.26 3.23
C THR A 11 23.67 -7.09 3.68
N ARG A 12 23.68 -7.59 4.92
CA ARG A 12 22.55 -8.34 5.47
C ARG A 12 21.28 -7.48 5.61
N ARG A 13 21.42 -6.18 5.93
CA ARG A 13 20.30 -5.22 5.95
C ARG A 13 19.71 -4.98 4.56
N VAL A 14 20.54 -4.90 3.52
CA VAL A 14 20.06 -4.78 2.14
C VAL A 14 19.24 -6.01 1.73
N LEU A 15 19.71 -7.22 2.08
CA LEU A 15 18.94 -8.44 1.82
C LEU A 15 17.61 -8.45 2.60
N MET A 16 17.62 -7.91 3.82
CA MET A 16 16.40 -7.77 4.62
C MET A 16 15.42 -6.76 4.01
N SER A 17 15.89 -5.64 3.46
CA SER A 17 15.02 -4.67 2.78
C SER A 17 14.42 -5.26 1.51
N VAL A 18 15.17 -6.07 0.76
CA VAL A 18 14.63 -6.83 -0.39
C VAL A 18 13.55 -7.80 0.06
N ALA A 19 13.80 -8.55 1.14
CA ALA A 19 12.79 -9.45 1.71
C ALA A 19 11.53 -8.69 2.14
N HIS A 20 11.67 -7.51 2.75
CA HIS A 20 10.52 -6.65 3.09
C HIS A 20 9.76 -6.20 1.84
N SER A 21 10.43 -5.79 0.77
CA SER A 21 9.75 -5.40 -0.48
C SER A 21 8.92 -6.53 -1.06
N ILE A 22 9.44 -7.76 -1.03
CA ILE A 22 8.70 -8.96 -1.49
C ILE A 22 7.53 -9.25 -0.54
N LEU A 23 7.79 -9.27 0.77
CA LEU A 23 6.76 -9.58 1.77
C LEU A 23 5.63 -8.56 1.80
N LEU A 24 5.92 -7.28 1.54
CA LEU A 24 4.97 -6.18 1.57
C LEU A 24 4.32 -5.91 0.21
N TYR A 25 4.62 -6.74 -0.80
CA TYR A 25 3.96 -6.66 -2.08
C TYR A 25 2.47 -6.97 -1.92
N GLY A 26 1.61 -6.06 -2.40
CA GLY A 26 0.15 -6.18 -2.25
C GLY A 26 -0.36 -6.02 -0.82
N ALA A 27 0.43 -5.44 0.10
CA ALA A 27 0.04 -5.26 1.50
C ALA A 27 -1.29 -4.53 1.67
N GLU A 28 -1.65 -3.64 0.75
CA GLU A 28 -2.95 -2.97 0.71
C GLU A 28 -4.14 -3.95 0.67
N VAL A 29 -3.97 -5.14 0.09
CA VAL A 29 -5.03 -6.17 -0.01
C VAL A 29 -5.05 -7.07 1.23
N TRP A 30 -3.89 -7.53 1.69
CA TRP A 30 -3.82 -8.58 2.72
C TRP A 30 -3.45 -8.10 4.12
N ALA A 31 -3.12 -6.82 4.34
CA ALA A 31 -2.68 -6.33 5.66
C ALA A 31 -3.69 -6.64 6.79
N ASP A 32 -4.99 -6.63 6.51
CA ASP A 32 -6.03 -6.95 7.51
C ASP A 32 -5.99 -8.41 7.97
N ALA A 33 -5.46 -9.32 7.14
CA ALA A 33 -5.28 -10.72 7.53
C ALA A 33 -4.30 -10.85 8.71
N LEU A 34 -3.44 -9.85 8.96
CA LEU A 34 -2.54 -9.85 10.11
C LEU A 34 -3.24 -9.63 11.46
N SER A 35 -4.54 -9.35 11.47
CA SER A 35 -5.38 -9.47 12.67
C SER A 35 -5.25 -10.85 13.31
N LYS A 36 -5.13 -11.90 12.50
CA LYS A 36 -4.90 -13.27 12.95
C LYS A 36 -3.45 -13.46 13.38
N GLU A 37 -3.26 -13.88 14.62
CA GLU A 37 -1.94 -14.10 15.21
C GLU A 37 -1.08 -15.11 14.42
N ALA A 38 -1.70 -16.16 13.89
CA ALA A 38 -1.00 -17.18 13.09
C ALA A 38 -0.33 -16.59 11.84
N HIS A 39 -1.00 -15.66 11.15
CA HIS A 39 -0.43 -14.99 9.96
C HIS A 39 0.70 -14.05 10.35
N ARG A 40 0.51 -13.27 11.41
CA ARG A 40 1.54 -12.39 11.97
C ARG A 40 2.79 -13.17 12.39
N LYS A 41 2.64 -14.27 13.14
CA LYS A 41 3.76 -15.15 13.54
C LYS A 41 4.50 -15.75 12.34
N ARG A 42 3.78 -16.12 11.28
CA ARG A 42 4.39 -16.68 10.06
C ARG A 42 5.31 -15.65 9.39
N LEU A 43 4.86 -14.40 9.22
CA LEU A 43 5.68 -13.35 8.62
C LEU A 43 6.82 -12.91 9.55
N ALA A 44 6.56 -12.80 10.85
CA ALA A 44 7.56 -12.38 11.82
C ALA A 44 8.72 -13.39 11.94
N ARG A 45 8.46 -14.70 11.75
CA ARG A 45 9.51 -15.72 11.64
C ARG A 45 10.49 -15.43 10.50
N VAL A 46 10.02 -14.91 9.35
CA VAL A 46 10.90 -14.54 8.23
C VAL A 46 11.78 -13.37 8.63
N GLN A 47 11.20 -12.32 9.24
CA GLN A 47 11.98 -11.19 9.71
C GLN A 47 13.01 -11.58 10.76
N ARG A 48 12.64 -12.46 11.70
CA ARG A 48 13.52 -12.97 12.75
C ARG A 48 14.76 -13.65 12.18
N LEU A 49 14.60 -14.45 11.12
CA LEU A 49 15.74 -15.10 10.46
C LEU A 49 16.72 -14.09 9.85
N GLY A 50 16.19 -13.02 9.24
CA GLY A 50 17.00 -11.92 8.73
C GLY A 50 17.68 -11.12 9.85
N ALA A 51 16.94 -10.77 10.89
CA ALA A 51 17.42 -10.00 12.04
C ALA A 51 18.53 -10.73 12.79
N LEU A 52 18.36 -12.03 13.07
CA LEU A 52 19.41 -12.88 13.68
C LEU A 52 20.70 -12.84 12.86
N ARG A 53 20.59 -12.86 11.53
CA ARG A 53 21.74 -12.71 10.65
C ARG A 53 22.31 -11.30 10.72
N ILE A 54 21.52 -10.23 10.69
CA ILE A 54 22.05 -8.85 10.75
C ILE A 54 22.95 -8.65 11.98
N VAL A 55 22.51 -9.12 13.14
CA VAL A 55 23.24 -8.91 14.41
C VAL A 55 24.15 -10.08 14.79
N SER A 56 24.18 -11.15 13.99
CA SER A 56 24.95 -12.37 14.27
C SER A 56 24.62 -13.04 15.63
N ALA A 57 23.36 -12.91 16.08
CA ALA A 57 22.90 -13.39 17.38
C ALA A 57 22.56 -14.90 17.38
N TYR A 58 22.55 -15.49 18.57
CA TYR A 58 22.14 -16.88 18.78
C TYR A 58 20.65 -17.11 18.52
N ARG A 59 20.30 -18.35 18.15
CA ARG A 59 18.92 -18.73 17.82
C ARG A 59 17.96 -18.71 19.01
N THR A 60 18.44 -18.57 20.24
CA THR A 60 17.64 -18.48 21.47
C THR A 60 17.12 -17.08 21.76
N VAL A 61 17.66 -16.04 21.10
CA VAL A 61 17.22 -14.66 21.29
C VAL A 61 15.76 -14.50 20.86
N SER A 62 14.94 -13.84 21.68
CA SER A 62 13.52 -13.62 21.39
C SER A 62 13.33 -12.81 20.10
N GLU A 63 12.19 -12.99 19.44
CA GLU A 63 11.86 -12.28 18.21
C GLU A 63 11.85 -10.76 18.40
N SER A 64 11.16 -10.27 19.42
CA SER A 64 11.06 -8.85 19.72
C SER A 64 12.43 -8.23 19.99
N ALA A 65 13.28 -8.89 20.79
CA ALA A 65 14.60 -8.38 21.12
C ALA A 65 15.49 -8.30 19.87
N VAL A 66 15.53 -9.35 19.04
CA VAL A 66 16.42 -9.34 17.86
C VAL A 66 15.98 -8.32 16.82
N LEU A 67 14.67 -8.09 16.65
CA LEU A 67 14.17 -7.05 15.73
C LEU A 67 14.61 -5.66 16.18
N VAL A 68 14.51 -5.37 17.48
CA VAL A 68 14.95 -4.08 18.06
C VAL A 68 16.46 -3.88 17.87
N ILE A 69 17.28 -4.86 18.25
CA ILE A 69 18.75 -4.77 18.14
C ILE A 69 19.17 -4.65 16.67
N ALA A 70 18.47 -5.33 15.76
CA ALA A 70 18.75 -5.27 14.32
C ALA A 70 18.26 -3.97 13.65
N GLY A 71 17.47 -3.14 14.34
CA GLY A 71 16.83 -1.96 13.76
C GLY A 71 15.76 -2.31 12.72
N VAL A 72 15.08 -3.44 12.89
CA VAL A 72 14.07 -3.96 11.95
C VAL A 72 12.67 -3.69 12.51
N ILE A 73 11.87 -2.94 11.76
CA ILE A 73 10.47 -2.67 12.12
C ILE A 73 9.63 -3.95 11.93
N PRO A 74 8.79 -4.34 12.91
CA PRO A 74 7.88 -5.48 12.77
C PRO A 74 6.99 -5.39 11.52
N ILE A 75 6.89 -6.50 10.77
CA ILE A 75 6.21 -6.56 9.47
C ILE A 75 4.75 -6.15 9.54
N ALA A 76 4.08 -6.43 10.67
CA ALA A 76 2.69 -6.06 10.86
C ALA A 76 2.49 -4.53 10.92
N LEU A 77 3.46 -3.81 11.45
CA LEU A 77 3.43 -2.35 11.45
C LEU A 77 3.69 -1.80 10.04
N LEU A 78 4.69 -2.35 9.34
CA LEU A 78 4.99 -1.97 7.96
C LEU A 78 3.80 -2.22 7.02
N ALA A 79 3.10 -3.36 7.17
CA ALA A 79 1.94 -3.68 6.34
C ALA A 79 0.77 -2.72 6.60
N ARG A 80 0.50 -2.39 7.87
CA ARG A 80 -0.53 -1.39 8.25
C ARG A 80 -0.22 -0.02 7.69
N GLU A 81 1.04 0.41 7.79
CA GLU A 81 1.49 1.68 7.21
C GLU A 81 1.30 1.69 5.68
N ARG A 82 1.68 0.61 5.00
CA ARG A 82 1.54 0.51 3.54
C ARG A 82 0.08 0.60 3.09
N LYS A 83 -0.81 -0.09 3.82
CA LYS A 83 -2.26 -0.02 3.58
C LYS A 83 -2.80 1.39 3.84
N ALA A 84 -2.46 2.02 4.96
CA ALA A 84 -2.92 3.37 5.28
C ALA A 84 -2.44 4.43 4.26
N ILE A 85 -1.23 4.28 3.72
CA ILE A 85 -0.73 5.14 2.64
C ILE A 85 -1.55 4.93 1.36
N HIS A 86 -1.88 3.68 1.04
CA HIS A 86 -2.70 3.35 -0.14
C HIS A 86 -4.12 3.94 -0.02
N GLU A 87 -4.80 3.74 1.10
CA GLU A 87 -6.15 4.28 1.36
C GLU A 87 -6.19 5.81 1.23
N ARG A 88 -5.23 6.52 1.86
CA ARG A 88 -5.12 7.98 1.72
C ARG A 88 -4.90 8.44 0.29
N ARG A 89 -4.15 7.67 -0.51
CA ARG A 89 -3.91 7.99 -1.92
C ARG A 89 -5.20 7.90 -2.73
N GLU A 90 -5.99 6.85 -2.50
CA GLU A 90 -7.29 6.66 -3.15
C GLU A 90 -8.30 7.76 -2.78
N GLU A 91 -8.38 8.12 -1.49
CA GLU A 91 -9.22 9.24 -1.04
C GLU A 91 -8.85 10.57 -1.72
N GLY A 92 -7.54 10.86 -1.83
CA GLY A 92 -7.05 12.06 -2.50
C GLY A 92 -7.30 12.06 -4.01
N LEU A 93 -7.33 10.89 -4.66
CA LEU A 93 -7.73 10.77 -6.06
C LEU A 93 -9.23 10.99 -6.25
N GLY A 94 -10.07 10.45 -5.37
CA GLY A 94 -11.53 10.67 -5.37
C GLY A 94 -11.92 12.14 -5.17
N LYS A 95 -11.21 12.87 -4.30
CA LYS A 95 -11.44 14.32 -4.11
C LYS A 95 -11.06 15.14 -5.35
N ARG A 96 -9.99 14.76 -6.05
CA ARG A 96 -9.52 15.42 -7.29
C ARG A 96 -10.41 15.16 -8.51
N SER A 97 -11.08 14.01 -8.57
CA SER A 97 -12.03 13.71 -9.64
C SER A 97 -13.38 14.41 -9.45
N LEU A 98 -13.81 14.63 -8.22
CA LEU A 98 -15.01 15.42 -7.89
C LEU A 98 -14.80 16.93 -8.11
N GLY A 99 -13.60 17.45 -7.82
CA GLY A 99 -13.26 18.87 -8.02
C GLY A 99 -13.08 19.32 -9.48
N ARG A 100 -13.27 18.43 -10.47
CA ARG A 100 -13.18 18.77 -11.91
C ARG A 100 -14.54 18.77 -12.64
N ARG A 101 -15.63 18.43 -11.94
CA ARG A 101 -17.00 18.45 -12.50
C ARG A 101 -17.81 19.69 -12.08
N GLY A 102 -17.25 20.59 -11.26
CA GLY A 102 -17.96 21.76 -10.71
C GLY A 102 -17.92 23.02 -11.58
N ASP A 103 -17.18 23.02 -12.69
CA ASP A 103 -16.66 24.26 -13.28
C ASP A 103 -17.29 24.60 -14.65
N LEU A 104 -18.39 23.95 -15.06
CA LEU A 104 -19.13 24.39 -16.24
C LEU A 104 -20.08 25.54 -15.87
N PRO A 105 -19.89 26.76 -16.39
CA PRO A 105 -20.83 27.84 -16.15
C PRO A 105 -22.14 27.50 -16.88
N SER A 106 -23.20 27.36 -16.09
CA SER A 106 -24.58 27.31 -16.58
C SER A 106 -24.93 28.68 -17.17
N GLY A 107 -24.66 28.83 -18.46
CA GLY A 107 -25.01 30.01 -19.25
C GLY A 107 -26.49 30.01 -19.58
N ARG A 108 -27.22 30.93 -18.95
CA ARG A 108 -28.61 31.29 -19.22
C ARG A 108 -28.82 31.70 -20.69
N GLY A 109 -30.04 31.43 -21.17
CA GLY A 109 -30.43 31.47 -22.57
C GLY A 109 -30.44 32.83 -23.25
N ARG A 110 -30.52 32.77 -24.58
CA ARG A 110 -31.02 33.85 -25.42
C ARG A 110 -32.09 33.33 -26.36
N HIS A 111 -33.27 33.90 -26.19
CA HIS A 111 -34.36 33.95 -27.16
C HIS A 111 -33.83 34.29 -28.56
N LEU A 112 -34.29 33.56 -29.57
CA LEU A 112 -34.64 34.12 -30.87
C LEU A 112 -35.63 33.17 -31.54
N GLY A 113 -36.91 33.55 -31.49
CA GLY A 113 -37.92 32.95 -32.33
C GLY A 113 -37.73 33.43 -33.77
N ARG A 114 -37.91 32.52 -34.74
CA ARG A 114 -38.49 32.86 -36.03
C ARG A 114 -39.20 31.64 -36.60
N ARG A 115 -40.53 31.78 -36.66
CA ARG A 115 -41.48 31.03 -37.48
C ARG A 115 -40.92 30.79 -38.88
N ILE A 116 -41.13 29.58 -39.44
CA ILE A 116 -41.74 29.41 -40.77
C ILE A 116 -42.60 28.13 -40.75
N ARG A 117 -43.81 28.27 -41.28
CA ARG A 117 -44.84 27.22 -41.52
C ARG A 117 -44.52 26.45 -42.80
N GLY A 118 -44.89 25.17 -42.84
CA GLY A 118 -45.05 24.36 -44.05
C GLY A 118 -45.22 22.88 -43.65
N ALA A 119 -46.42 22.37 -43.42
CA ALA A 119 -47.45 21.95 -44.39
C ALA A 119 -47.16 20.58 -45.06
N VAL A 120 -48.13 19.67 -44.93
CA VAL A 120 -48.40 18.47 -45.77
C VAL A 120 -47.47 17.26 -45.53
N GLY A 121 -47.90 16.01 -45.35
CA GLY A 121 -49.20 15.32 -45.40
C GLY A 121 -49.00 13.89 -44.83
N ARG A 122 -49.93 13.35 -44.04
CA ARG A 122 -51.03 12.42 -44.40
C ARG A 122 -50.61 11.14 -45.18
N ARG A 123 -50.86 10.01 -44.51
CA ARG A 123 -51.22 8.64 -44.98
C ARG A 123 -50.09 7.68 -45.32
N GLY A 124 -50.27 6.45 -44.81
CA GLY A 124 -49.48 5.25 -45.02
C GLY A 124 -49.58 4.35 -43.82
#